data_AF-A0A968HKU3-F1
#
_entry.id   AF-A0A968HKU3-F1
#
_cell.length_a   1.000
_cell.length_b   1.000
_cell.length_c   1.000
_cell.angle_alpha   90.00
_cell.angle_beta   90.00
_cell.angle_gamma   90.00
#
_symmetry.space_group_name_H-M   'P 1'
#
loop_
_entity.id
_entity.type
_entity.pdbx_description
1 polymer ?
#
loop_
_entity_poly.entity_id
_entity_poly.type
_entity_poly.pdbx_seq_one_letter_code
_entity_poly.pdbx_strand_id
1 'polypeptide(L)' 'MKEELSILIRAQYPLIYLVTPEEERAEQAVAAIAQMQPERKVFIWTTTRGTVEYGQPRSSTQHSTSHPEMA' A
#
# COMPACT_ATOMS: atom_id res chain seq x y z
N MET A 1 12.65 -13.73 -2.27
CA MET A 1 11.53 -12.84 -1.91
C MET A 1 10.65 -12.47 -3.11
N LYS A 2 11.15 -11.73 -4.12
CA LYS A 2 10.30 -11.26 -5.24
C LYS A 2 9.61 -12.40 -6.00
N GLU A 3 10.32 -13.48 -6.29
CA GLU A 3 9.79 -14.65 -7.01
C GLU A 3 8.67 -15.35 -6.24
N GLU A 4 8.91 -15.69 -4.97
CA GLU A 4 7.91 -16.31 -4.10
C GLU A 4 6.66 -15.42 -3.93
N LEU A 5 6.86 -14.12 -3.67
CA LEU A 5 5.76 -13.15 -3.58
C LEU A 5 4.97 -13.07 -4.90
N SER A 6 5.67 -13.13 -6.05
CA SER A 6 5.00 -13.14 -7.36
C SER A 6 4.14 -14.38 -7.58
N ILE A 7 4.60 -15.54 -7.11
CA ILE A 7 3.84 -16.79 -7.19
C ILE A 7 2.57 -16.68 -6.33
N LEU A 8 2.70 -16.21 -5.10
CA LEU A 8 1.57 -16.08 -4.17
C LEU A 8 0.51 -15.08 -4.68
N ILE A 9 0.95 -13.91 -5.19
CA ILE A 9 0.04 -12.91 -5.75
C ILE A 9 -0.66 -13.45 -7.01
N ARG A 10 0.06 -14.13 -7.91
CA ARG A 10 -0.53 -14.71 -9.12
C ARG A 10 -1.48 -15.86 -8.84
N ALA A 11 -1.21 -16.65 -7.79
CA ALA A 11 -2.11 -17.68 -7.30
C ALA A 11 -3.35 -17.13 -6.59
N GLN A 12 -3.47 -15.79 -6.48
CA GLN A 12 -4.62 -15.10 -5.88
C GLN A 12 -4.88 -15.51 -4.43
N TYR A 13 -3.82 -15.73 -3.65
CA TYR A 13 -3.97 -15.93 -2.21
C TYR A 13 -4.64 -14.69 -1.57
N PRO A 14 -5.71 -14.88 -0.78
CA PRO A 14 -6.53 -13.76 -0.29
C PRO A 14 -5.83 -12.93 0.79
N LEU A 15 -4.88 -13.52 1.51
CA LEU A 15 -4.09 -12.85 2.55
C LEU A 15 -2.67 -13.42 2.53
N ILE A 16 -1.69 -12.53 2.45
CA ILE A 16 -0.26 -12.87 2.52
C ILE A 16 0.31 -12.10 3.70
N TYR A 17 0.76 -12.81 4.74
CA TYR A 17 1.44 -12.19 5.86
C TYR A 17 2.94 -12.11 5.57
N LEU A 18 3.46 -10.88 5.45
CA LEU A 18 4.85 -10.63 5.10
C LEU A 18 5.56 -9.89 6.24
N VAL A 19 6.54 -10.54 6.86
CA VAL A 19 7.38 -9.94 7.91
C VAL A 19 8.69 -9.49 7.30
N THR A 20 8.89 -8.19 7.20
CA THR A 20 10.12 -7.59 6.66
C THR A 20 10.32 -6.20 7.27
N PRO A 21 11.56 -5.84 7.66
CA PRO A 21 11.86 -4.48 8.07
C PRO A 21 11.95 -3.49 6.90
N GLU A 22 11.94 -3.97 5.64
CA GLU A 22 12.11 -3.15 4.44
C GLU A 22 10.78 -2.90 3.71
N GLU A 23 9.86 -2.23 4.40
CA GLU A 23 8.50 -1.89 3.93
C GLU A 23 8.49 -1.32 2.50
N GLU A 24 9.30 -0.28 2.23
CA GLU A 24 9.33 0.39 0.93
C GLU A 24 9.71 -0.56 -0.22
N ARG A 25 10.69 -1.44 0.00
CA ARG A 25 11.09 -2.42 -1.04
C ARG A 25 9.99 -3.46 -1.27
N ALA A 26 9.26 -3.83 -0.22
CA ALA A 26 8.15 -4.77 -0.33
C ALA A 26 7.01 -4.16 -1.15
N GLU A 27 6.63 -2.92 -0.88
CA GLU A 27 5.61 -2.19 -1.65
C GLU A 27 6.00 -2.07 -3.13
N GLN A 28 7.25 -1.70 -3.42
CA GLN A 28 7.78 -1.61 -4.79
C GLN A 28 7.72 -2.96 -5.52
N ALA A 29 8.04 -4.06 -4.82
CA ALA A 29 7.96 -5.40 -5.40
C ALA A 29 6.51 -5.79 -5.74
N VAL A 30 5.57 -5.52 -4.83
CA VAL A 30 4.13 -5.77 -5.07
C VAL A 30 3.64 -4.95 -6.27
N ALA A 31 4.00 -3.67 -6.34
CA ALA A 31 3.62 -2.80 -7.46
C ALA A 31 4.17 -3.30 -8.81
N ALA A 32 5.44 -3.72 -8.84
CA ALA A 32 6.06 -4.28 -10.04
C ALA A 32 5.36 -5.58 -10.48
N ILE A 33 4.97 -6.44 -9.55
CA ILE A 33 4.22 -7.67 -9.84
C ILE A 33 2.80 -7.35 -10.34
N ALA A 34 2.15 -6.35 -9.76
CA ALA A 34 0.80 -5.94 -10.13
C ALA A 34 0.72 -5.33 -11.55
N GLN A 35 1.82 -4.75 -12.03
CA GLN A 35 1.95 -4.30 -13.42
C GLN A 35 2.08 -5.45 -14.43
N MET A 36 2.35 -6.68 -13.98
CA MET A 36 2.39 -7.86 -14.85
C MET A 36 0.97 -8.31 -15.23
N GLN A 37 0.74 -8.69 -16.49
CA GLN A 37 -0.59 -9.03 -17.01
C GLN A 37 -1.33 -10.13 -16.21
N PRO A 38 -2.65 -9.95 -15.93
CA PRO A 38 -3.42 -8.72 -16.12
C PRO A 38 -2.96 -7.62 -15.16
N GLU A 39 -2.90 -6.39 -15.65
CA GLU A 39 -2.51 -5.22 -14.85
C GLU A 39 -3.54 -4.97 -13.73
N ARG A 40 -3.03 -4.74 -12.51
CA ARG A 40 -3.85 -4.53 -11.30
C ARG A 40 -3.45 -3.21 -10.65
N LYS A 41 -4.45 -2.46 -10.19
CA LYS A 41 -4.23 -1.32 -9.30
C LYS A 41 -3.79 -1.81 -7.93
N VAL A 42 -2.84 -1.10 -7.33
CA VAL A 42 -2.35 -1.39 -5.98
C VAL A 42 -2.78 -0.26 -5.07
N PHE A 43 -3.36 -0.62 -3.93
CA PHE A 43 -3.71 0.29 -2.87
C PHE A 43 -2.94 -0.07 -1.61
N ILE A 44 -2.43 0.93 -0.91
CA ILE A 44 -1.80 0.78 0.40
C ILE A 44 -2.79 1.29 1.44
N TRP A 45 -2.95 0.54 2.53
CA TRP A 45 -3.67 1.00 3.71
C TRP A 45 -2.74 1.05 4.90
N THR A 46 -2.79 2.16 5.64
CA THR A 46 -2.13 2.30 6.94
C THR A 46 -3.08 2.95 7.93
N THR A 47 -2.92 2.66 9.21
CA THR A 47 -3.74 3.28 10.27
C THR A 47 -3.66 4.80 10.27
N THR A 48 -2.51 5.38 9.89
CA THR A 48 -2.28 6.84 9.94
C THR A 48 -2.77 7.58 8.70
N ARG A 49 -2.92 6.92 7.56
CA ARG A 49 -3.24 7.58 6.27
C ARG A 49 -4.50 7.04 5.59
N GLY A 50 -5.08 5.96 6.10
CA GLY A 50 -6.16 5.26 5.40
C GLY A 50 -5.67 4.61 4.10
N THR A 51 -6.59 4.43 3.15
CA THR A 51 -6.31 3.79 1.85
C THR A 51 -5.86 4.83 0.83
N VAL A 52 -4.72 4.60 0.19
CA VAL A 52 -4.17 5.44 -0.89
C VAL A 52 -3.77 4.57 -2.08
N GLU A 53 -3.88 5.08 -3.31
CA GLU A 53 -3.36 4.39 -4.49
C GLU A 53 -1.83 4.45 -4.52
N TYR A 54 -1.19 3.32 -4.79
CA TYR A 54 0.27 3.24 -4.87
C TYR A 54 0.81 4.18 -5.96
N GLY A 55 1.81 5.00 -5.64
CA GLY A 55 2.43 5.93 -6.57
C GLY A 55 1.74 7.30 -6.68
N GLN A 56 0.58 7.51 -6.03
CA GLN A 56 0.07 8.88 -5.88
C GLN A 56 0.98 9.68 -4.94
N PRO A 57 1.31 10.94 -5.30
CA PRO A 57 2.08 11.80 -4.41
C PRO A 57 1.35 11.88 -3.08
N ARG A 58 2.11 11.70 -2.00
CA ARG A 58 1.65 11.82 -0.62
C ARG A 58 1.15 13.25 -0.40
N SER A 59 -0.06 13.56 -0.81
CA SER A 59 -0.71 14.80 -0.43
C SER A 59 -0.91 14.70 1.08
N SER A 60 -0.18 15.53 1.81
CA SER A 60 -0.44 15.76 3.22
C SER A 60 -1.91 16.14 3.32
N THR A 61 -2.75 15.24 3.80
CA THR A 61 -4.06 15.62 4.32
C THR A 61 -3.77 16.64 5.41
N GLN A 62 -3.95 17.92 5.08
CA GLN A 62 -3.86 19.00 6.06
C GLN A 62 -4.94 18.70 7.11
N HIS A 63 -4.50 18.30 8.29
CA HIS A 63 -5.39 18.18 9.44
C HIS A 63 -5.67 19.61 9.90
N SER A 64 -6.72 20.23 9.34
CA SER A 64 -7.26 21.46 9.90
C SER A 64 -7.81 21.11 11.28
N THR A 65 -7.00 21.32 12.32
CA THR A 65 -7.45 21.27 13.70
C THR A 65 -8.52 22.34 13.89
N SER A 66 -9.79 21.97 13.81
CA SER A 66 -10.87 22.83 14.27
C SER A 66 -10.73 22.95 15.78
N HIS A 67 -10.16 24.05 16.23
CA HIS A 67 -10.25 24.51 17.62
C HIS A 67 -11.73 24.57 18.02
N PRO A 68 -12.15 23.94 19.14
CA PRO A 68 -13.46 24.21 19.70
C PRO A 68 -13.40 25.59 20.35
N GLU A 69 -14.19 26.52 19.81
CA GLU A 69 -14.49 27.80 20.44
C GLU A 69 -15.16 27.52 21.78
N MET A 70 -14.54 27.97 22.87
CA MET A 70 -15.05 27.83 24.23
C MET A 70 -16.25 28.75 24.40
N ALA A 71 -17.39 28.16 24.73
CA ALA A 71 -18.64 28.83 25.10
C ALA A 71 -18.56 29.50 26.48
#